data_AF-A0AAD9ZHG0-F1
#
_entry.id   AF-A0AAD9ZHG0-F1
#
_cell.length_a   1.000
_cell.length_b   1.000
_cell.length_c   1.000
_cell.angle_alpha   90.00
_cell.angle_beta   90.00
_cell.angle_gamma   90.00
#
_symmetry.space_group_name_H-M   'P 1'
#
loop_
_entity.id
_entity.type
_entity.pdbx_description
1 polymer ?
#
loop_
_entity_poly.entity_id
_entity_poly.type
_entity_poly.pdbx_seq_one_letter_code
_entity_poly.pdbx_strand_id
1 'polypeptide(L)'
;MDSPNSLRITAPSPSTQTLDLPSTKPSDKNLPTLKSNWITLYKSTLPSLALSKAPSQPHWPVHLDHCFARVILDAVIGNSTSPTTTETTPSPWTERIASPAINHMTAQQLEDCISLGEAIADGKVNLVELDQQSLAVRGKSKGRGQKGKRGPQDSTSPSSKKQKPTTKSNSKASQPDIRSAMGLPSPAPSSASPPPPPPAKMDKAITSKIHLSPLTPFRKRVLLALCQVPTGHFTTYLALSNHLSSSPRAVGNALRNNPFAPQVPCHRVVAADLSIGGFCGEWGVKGKHYGEKVRLLKGEGVEVMENEGMVGGRVWEGFV
;
A
#
# COMPACT_ATOMS: atom_id res chain seq x y z
N MET A 1 -23.37 -48.05 -80.31
CA MET A 1 -22.28 -49.05 -80.29
C MET A 1 -20.98 -48.25 -80.34
N ASP A 2 -20.23 -47.96 -79.30
CA ASP A 2 -20.29 -48.21 -77.86
C ASP A 2 -19.30 -47.21 -77.22
N SER A 3 -19.56 -46.79 -75.98
CA SER A 3 -18.62 -46.04 -75.12
C SER A 3 -17.36 -46.88 -74.80
N PRO A 4 -16.25 -46.26 -74.38
CA PRO A 4 -16.02 -46.05 -72.93
C PRO A 4 -15.29 -44.70 -72.64
N ASN A 5 -15.68 -43.86 -71.68
CA ASN A 5 -15.59 -43.97 -70.22
C ASN A 5 -14.25 -44.49 -69.66
N SER A 6 -13.35 -43.59 -69.24
CA SER A 6 -12.66 -43.71 -67.93
C SER A 6 -11.86 -42.46 -67.56
N LEU A 7 -12.34 -41.84 -66.49
CA LEU A 7 -11.64 -40.92 -65.60
C LEU A 7 -10.64 -41.68 -64.72
N ARG A 8 -9.41 -41.16 -64.55
CA ARG A 8 -8.74 -40.95 -63.26
C ARG A 8 -7.36 -40.32 -63.46
N ILE A 9 -7.27 -39.02 -63.23
CA ILE A 9 -6.00 -38.34 -62.97
C ILE A 9 -5.70 -38.58 -61.49
N THR A 10 -4.66 -39.35 -61.20
CA THR A 10 -4.14 -39.57 -59.86
C THR A 10 -3.32 -38.36 -59.45
N ALA A 11 -3.84 -37.54 -58.54
CA ALA A 11 -3.06 -36.50 -57.86
C ALA A 11 -2.12 -37.17 -56.83
N PRO A 12 -0.83 -36.79 -56.75
CA PRO A 12 0.02 -37.21 -55.65
C PRO A 12 -0.37 -36.44 -54.36
N SER A 13 -0.73 -37.19 -53.32
CA SER A 13 -0.92 -36.67 -51.97
C SER A 13 0.37 -36.03 -51.46
N PRO A 14 0.35 -34.79 -50.93
CA PRO A 14 1.46 -34.30 -50.13
C PRO A 14 1.40 -34.96 -48.76
N SER A 15 2.39 -35.81 -48.47
CA SER A 15 2.62 -36.37 -47.15
C SER A 15 2.89 -35.23 -46.16
N THR A 16 1.94 -35.00 -45.26
CA THR A 16 2.08 -34.12 -44.11
C THR A 16 3.13 -34.71 -43.15
N GLN A 17 4.41 -34.38 -43.36
CA GLN A 17 5.40 -34.47 -42.31
C GLN A 17 5.22 -33.26 -41.39
N THR A 18 4.49 -33.48 -40.30
CA THR A 18 4.47 -32.60 -39.14
C THR A 18 5.88 -32.59 -38.54
N LEU A 19 6.69 -31.61 -38.93
CA LEU A 19 7.88 -31.22 -38.19
C LEU A 19 7.40 -30.44 -36.95
N ASP A 20 7.37 -31.12 -35.81
CA ASP A 20 7.25 -30.50 -34.50
C ASP A 20 8.44 -29.56 -34.28
N LEU A 21 8.22 -28.26 -34.54
CA LEU A 21 9.07 -27.19 -34.05
C LEU A 21 8.63 -26.88 -32.60
N PRO A 22 9.52 -26.99 -31.58
CA PRO A 22 9.22 -26.44 -30.27
C PRO A 22 9.27 -24.90 -30.37
N SER A 23 8.15 -24.28 -30.73
CA SER A 23 7.98 -22.83 -30.70
C SER A 23 7.81 -22.36 -29.25
N THR A 24 8.91 -22.35 -28.51
CA THR A 24 9.00 -21.49 -27.33
C THR A 24 9.20 -20.06 -27.84
N LYS A 25 8.20 -19.19 -27.65
CA LYS A 25 8.34 -17.76 -27.92
C LYS A 25 9.62 -17.25 -27.23
N PRO A 26 10.45 -16.41 -27.89
CA PRO A 26 11.66 -15.85 -27.29
C PRO A 26 11.40 -14.94 -26.06
N SER A 27 10.14 -14.65 -25.73
CA SER A 27 9.73 -13.75 -24.65
C SER A 27 9.93 -14.29 -23.23
N ASP A 28 9.89 -15.61 -23.01
CA ASP A 28 9.84 -16.14 -21.64
C ASP A 28 11.22 -16.18 -20.94
N LYS A 29 12.31 -16.24 -21.71
CA LYS A 29 13.68 -16.25 -21.17
C LYS A 29 14.16 -14.88 -20.65
N ASN A 30 13.47 -13.78 -20.99
CA ASN A 30 13.86 -12.42 -20.63
C ASN A 30 13.06 -11.84 -19.44
N LEU A 31 12.03 -12.53 -18.96
CA LEU A 31 11.13 -12.01 -17.94
C LEU A 31 11.83 -11.63 -16.60
N PRO A 32 12.77 -12.45 -16.06
CA PRO A 32 13.48 -12.07 -14.84
C PRO A 32 14.34 -10.81 -15.01
N THR A 33 15.00 -10.68 -16.17
CA THR A 33 15.82 -9.51 -16.52
C THR A 33 14.96 -8.26 -16.67
N LEU A 34 13.83 -8.36 -17.38
CA LEU A 34 12.86 -7.26 -17.51
C LEU A 34 12.33 -6.82 -16.15
N LYS A 35 12.00 -7.75 -15.25
CA LYS A 35 11.61 -7.41 -13.87
C LYS A 35 12.71 -6.68 -13.12
N SER A 36 13.97 -7.12 -13.26
CA SER A 36 15.13 -6.48 -12.64
C SER A 36 15.37 -5.05 -13.17
N ASN A 37 15.30 -4.88 -14.49
CA ASN A 37 15.45 -3.59 -15.16
C ASN A 37 14.34 -2.62 -14.74
N TRP A 38 13.09 -3.10 -14.72
CA TRP A 38 11.95 -2.33 -14.22
C TRP A 38 12.16 -1.88 -12.77
N ILE A 39 12.53 -2.78 -11.86
CA ILE A 39 12.82 -2.44 -10.45
C ILE A 39 13.89 -1.36 -10.36
N THR A 40 15.00 -1.54 -11.09
CA THR A 40 16.13 -0.61 -11.08
C THR A 40 15.70 0.78 -11.55
N LEU A 41 14.91 0.83 -12.62
CA LEU A 41 14.44 2.07 -13.23
C LEU A 41 13.59 2.90 -12.26
N TYR A 42 12.53 2.32 -11.66
CA TYR A 42 11.63 3.08 -10.80
C TYR A 42 12.15 3.26 -9.37
N LYS A 43 12.98 2.35 -8.83
CA LYS A 43 13.53 2.48 -7.47
C LYS A 43 14.79 3.32 -7.39
N SER A 44 15.60 3.36 -8.45
CA SER A 44 16.93 3.95 -8.39
C SER A 44 17.14 5.01 -9.46
N THR A 45 16.96 4.70 -10.74
CA THR A 45 17.32 5.60 -11.85
C THR A 45 16.49 6.90 -11.82
N LEU A 46 15.15 6.78 -11.84
CA LEU A 46 14.27 7.95 -11.87
C LEU A 46 14.33 8.79 -10.59
N PRO A 47 14.31 8.22 -9.37
CA PRO A 47 14.51 9.01 -8.14
C PRO A 47 15.86 9.73 -8.10
N SER A 48 16.95 9.09 -8.55
CA SER A 48 18.27 9.71 -8.57
C SER A 48 18.33 10.89 -9.54
N LEU A 49 17.72 10.75 -10.72
CA LEU A 49 17.59 11.84 -11.69
C LEU A 49 16.79 13.03 -11.11
N ALA A 50 15.66 12.74 -10.46
CA ALA A 50 14.84 13.75 -9.81
C ALA A 50 15.60 14.57 -8.75
N LEU A 51 16.55 13.94 -8.05
CA LEU A 51 17.41 14.59 -7.06
C LEU A 51 18.55 15.38 -7.70
N SER A 52 19.08 14.91 -8.83
CA SER A 52 20.21 15.55 -9.53
C SER A 52 19.87 16.88 -10.19
N LYS A 53 18.58 17.19 -10.40
CA LYS A 53 18.09 18.40 -11.10
C LYS A 53 18.75 18.58 -12.48
N ALA A 54 18.86 17.50 -13.26
CA ALA A 54 19.42 17.54 -14.60
C ALA A 54 18.73 18.59 -15.50
N PRO A 55 19.44 19.26 -16.42
CA PRO A 55 18.86 20.29 -17.29
C PRO A 55 17.69 19.82 -18.16
N SER A 56 17.61 18.53 -18.47
CA SER A 56 16.49 17.91 -19.19
C SER A 56 15.20 17.78 -18.34
N GLN A 57 15.22 18.20 -17.07
CA GLN A 57 14.17 17.92 -16.09
C GLN A 57 13.76 19.16 -15.26
N PRO A 58 13.20 20.22 -15.88
CA PRO A 58 12.75 21.38 -15.12
C PRO A 58 11.47 21.04 -14.34
N HIS A 59 11.65 20.61 -13.08
CA HIS A 59 10.63 20.41 -12.05
C HIS A 59 9.69 19.20 -12.23
N TRP A 60 10.16 18.01 -11.81
CA TRP A 60 9.29 16.83 -11.69
C TRP A 60 8.38 16.89 -10.46
N PRO A 61 7.09 16.52 -10.58
CA PRO A 61 6.11 16.58 -9.48
C PRO A 61 6.23 15.40 -8.51
N VAL A 62 7.00 14.38 -8.87
CA VAL A 62 7.18 13.13 -8.11
C VAL A 62 8.67 12.91 -7.81
N HIS A 63 8.94 12.43 -6.60
CA HIS A 63 10.31 12.20 -6.10
C HIS A 63 10.49 10.84 -5.42
N LEU A 64 9.42 10.08 -5.22
CA LEU A 64 9.44 8.78 -4.54
C LEU A 64 9.32 7.65 -5.57
N ASP A 65 10.03 6.56 -5.32
CA ASP A 65 10.08 5.34 -6.14
C ASP A 65 8.71 4.85 -6.63
N HIS A 66 7.78 4.66 -5.71
CA HIS A 66 6.42 4.18 -6.00
C HIS A 66 5.57 5.22 -6.75
N CYS A 67 5.90 6.51 -6.67
CA CYS A 67 5.22 7.54 -7.45
C CYS A 67 5.56 7.41 -8.93
N PHE A 68 6.83 7.17 -9.29
CA PHE A 68 7.25 6.91 -10.67
C PHE A 68 6.60 5.64 -11.21
N ALA A 69 6.68 4.54 -10.46
CA ALA A 69 6.05 3.28 -10.84
C ALA A 69 4.56 3.47 -11.12
N ARG A 70 3.82 4.16 -10.25
CA ARG A 70 2.39 4.42 -10.44
C ARG A 70 2.11 5.19 -11.74
N VAL A 71 2.83 6.29 -11.99
CA VAL A 71 2.57 7.14 -13.17
C VAL A 71 2.78 6.33 -14.46
N ILE A 72 3.89 5.59 -14.54
CA ILE A 72 4.20 4.75 -15.69
C ILE A 72 3.18 3.62 -15.86
N LEU A 73 2.81 2.93 -14.77
CA LEU A 73 1.82 1.85 -14.82
C LEU A 73 0.44 2.35 -15.25
N ASP A 74 -0.01 3.52 -14.78
CA ASP A 74 -1.28 4.11 -15.22
C ASP A 74 -1.23 4.47 -16.72
N ALA A 75 -0.10 4.96 -17.21
CA ALA A 75 0.05 5.33 -18.63
C ALA A 75 0.08 4.11 -19.55
N VAL A 76 0.77 3.03 -19.15
CA VAL A 76 0.95 1.82 -19.98
C VAL A 76 -0.21 0.85 -19.84
N ILE A 77 -0.60 0.54 -18.60
CA ILE A 77 -1.60 -0.50 -18.31
C ILE A 77 -2.99 0.11 -18.19
N GLY A 78 -3.10 1.31 -17.62
CA GLY A 78 -4.39 2.00 -17.47
C GLY A 78 -5.05 2.38 -18.79
N ASN A 79 -4.26 2.50 -19.86
CA ASN A 79 -4.70 2.82 -21.22
C ASN A 79 -4.78 1.60 -22.15
N SER A 80 -4.63 0.37 -21.65
CA SER A 80 -4.75 -0.82 -22.51
C SER A 80 -6.21 -1.04 -22.94
N THR A 81 -6.44 -1.23 -24.24
CA THR A 81 -7.76 -1.52 -24.81
C THR A 81 -8.32 -2.83 -24.27
N SER A 82 -9.61 -2.86 -23.94
CA SER A 82 -10.27 -4.10 -23.50
C SER A 82 -10.34 -5.09 -24.67
N PRO A 83 -10.09 -6.40 -24.45
CA PRO A 83 -10.25 -7.40 -25.50
C PRO A 83 -11.70 -7.52 -26.03
N THR A 84 -12.68 -6.95 -25.32
CA THR A 84 -14.11 -7.04 -25.65
C THR A 84 -14.72 -5.74 -26.18
N THR A 85 -14.02 -4.60 -26.10
CA THR A 85 -14.55 -3.30 -26.55
C THR A 85 -13.45 -2.49 -27.24
N THR A 86 -13.77 -1.92 -28.41
CA THR A 86 -12.89 -1.00 -29.14
C THR A 86 -12.69 0.35 -28.45
N GLU A 87 -13.46 0.64 -27.40
CA GLU A 87 -13.28 1.82 -26.57
C GLU A 87 -12.14 1.65 -25.57
N THR A 88 -11.20 2.59 -25.61
CA THR A 88 -10.11 2.71 -24.63
C THR A 88 -10.52 3.72 -23.57
N THR A 89 -11.09 3.24 -22.47
CA THR A 89 -11.41 4.06 -21.30
C THR A 89 -10.23 4.06 -20.34
N PRO A 90 -9.59 5.22 -20.09
CA PRO A 90 -8.49 5.32 -19.12
C PRO A 90 -8.95 4.94 -17.72
N SER A 91 -8.25 4.01 -17.08
CA SER A 91 -8.53 3.59 -15.70
C SER A 91 -7.23 3.47 -14.91
N PRO A 92 -7.26 3.50 -13.56
CA PRO A 92 -6.10 3.14 -12.75
C PRO A 92 -5.58 1.74 -13.10
N TRP A 93 -4.25 1.55 -13.14
CA TRP A 93 -3.64 0.25 -13.44
C TRP A 93 -4.11 -0.87 -12.49
N THR A 94 -4.47 -0.51 -11.26
CA THR A 94 -4.94 -1.42 -10.21
C THR A 94 -6.27 -2.10 -10.54
N GLU A 95 -7.04 -1.54 -11.49
CA GLU A 95 -8.28 -2.15 -11.98
C GLU A 95 -8.03 -3.13 -13.12
N ARG A 96 -6.83 -3.11 -13.71
CA ARG A 96 -6.45 -3.91 -14.88
C ARG A 96 -5.61 -5.13 -14.51
N ILE A 97 -4.73 -4.99 -13.51
CA ILE A 97 -3.90 -6.10 -13.01
C ILE A 97 -3.84 -6.12 -11.49
N ALA A 98 -3.63 -7.30 -10.92
CA ALA A 98 -3.50 -7.49 -9.49
C ALA A 98 -2.19 -6.88 -8.94
N SER A 99 -2.22 -6.53 -7.65
CA SER A 99 -1.03 -6.08 -6.92
C SER A 99 -0.27 -7.29 -6.32
N PRO A 100 1.07 -7.28 -6.28
CA PRO A 100 1.97 -6.25 -6.84
C PRO A 100 2.14 -6.41 -8.36
N ALA A 101 2.06 -5.29 -9.11
CA ALA A 101 2.05 -5.27 -10.57
C ALA A 101 3.14 -6.14 -11.23
N ILE A 102 4.35 -6.12 -10.67
CA ILE A 102 5.52 -6.86 -11.19
C ILE A 102 5.32 -8.37 -11.28
N ASN A 103 4.38 -8.94 -10.53
CA ASN A 103 4.08 -10.36 -10.58
C ASN A 103 3.05 -10.72 -11.66
N HIS A 104 2.32 -9.73 -12.17
CA HIS A 104 1.17 -9.93 -13.05
C HIS A 104 1.31 -9.26 -14.42
N MET A 105 2.39 -8.52 -14.66
CA MET A 105 2.70 -7.94 -15.97
C MET A 105 3.28 -8.99 -16.94
N THR A 106 2.89 -8.87 -18.21
CA THR A 106 3.51 -9.61 -19.32
C THR A 106 4.91 -9.05 -19.64
N ALA A 107 5.71 -9.81 -20.41
CA ALA A 107 6.99 -9.31 -20.92
C ALA A 107 6.82 -8.01 -21.71
N GLN A 108 5.79 -7.93 -22.57
CA GLN A 108 5.48 -6.71 -23.34
C GLN A 108 5.15 -5.53 -22.44
N GLN A 109 4.28 -5.71 -21.43
CA GLN A 109 3.95 -4.63 -20.50
C GLN A 109 5.17 -4.12 -19.72
N LEU A 110 6.09 -5.02 -19.37
CA LEU A 110 7.36 -4.64 -18.73
C LEU A 110 8.25 -3.84 -19.69
N GLU A 111 8.39 -4.29 -20.95
CA GLU A 111 9.14 -3.57 -21.99
C GLU A 111 8.56 -2.17 -22.22
N ASP A 112 7.24 -2.04 -22.34
CA ASP A 112 6.55 -0.77 -22.53
C ASP A 112 6.76 0.16 -21.32
N CYS A 113 6.70 -0.37 -20.10
CA CYS A 113 6.97 0.38 -18.87
C CYS A 113 8.43 0.86 -18.78
N ILE A 114 9.39 0.01 -19.15
CA ILE A 114 10.81 0.35 -19.17
C ILE A 114 11.07 1.43 -20.21
N SER A 115 10.58 1.22 -21.44
CA SER A 115 10.70 2.17 -22.56
C SER A 115 10.15 3.54 -22.20
N LEU A 116 8.95 3.59 -21.60
CA LEU A 116 8.36 4.86 -21.14
C LEU A 116 9.20 5.53 -20.04
N GLY A 117 9.71 4.74 -19.07
CA GLY A 117 10.55 5.27 -18.00
C GLY A 117 11.89 5.81 -18.50
N GLU A 118 12.51 5.17 -19.49
CA GLU A 118 13.73 5.67 -20.15
C GLU A 118 13.45 6.94 -20.95
N ALA A 119 12.32 7.01 -21.67
CA ALA A 119 11.91 8.22 -22.37
C ALA A 119 11.64 9.40 -21.41
N ILE A 120 11.13 9.14 -20.20
CA ILE A 120 11.02 10.14 -19.13
C ILE A 120 12.41 10.57 -18.66
N ALA A 121 13.33 9.63 -18.42
CA ALA A 121 14.68 9.91 -17.96
C ALA A 121 15.45 10.83 -18.94
N ASP A 122 15.30 10.56 -20.24
CA ASP A 122 15.89 11.33 -21.34
C ASP A 122 15.22 12.71 -21.56
N GLY A 123 14.09 12.98 -20.91
CA GLY A 123 13.31 14.21 -21.12
C GLY A 123 12.51 14.22 -22.44
N LYS A 124 12.39 13.07 -23.13
CA LYS A 124 11.57 12.91 -24.34
C LYS A 124 10.08 12.91 -24.03
N VAL A 125 9.70 12.53 -22.81
CA VAL A 125 8.31 12.49 -22.34
C VAL A 125 8.12 13.40 -21.14
N ASN A 126 7.05 14.19 -21.16
CA ASN A 126 6.74 15.11 -20.08
C ASN A 126 6.09 14.40 -18.88
N LEU A 127 6.88 14.15 -17.84
CA LEU A 127 6.39 13.52 -16.61
C LEU A 127 5.29 14.32 -15.90
N VAL A 128 5.28 15.64 -16.01
CA VAL A 128 4.24 16.49 -15.38
C VAL A 128 2.87 16.17 -15.97
N GLU A 129 2.80 15.99 -17.29
CA GLU A 129 1.57 15.65 -17.99
C GLU A 129 1.09 14.24 -17.62
N LEU A 130 2.00 13.27 -17.61
CA LEU A 130 1.67 11.90 -17.20
C LEU A 130 1.18 11.83 -15.74
N ASP A 131 1.79 12.59 -14.83
CA ASP A 131 1.32 12.65 -13.43
C ASP A 131 -0.10 13.22 -13.33
N GLN A 132 -0.41 14.28 -14.08
CA GLN A 132 -1.76 14.86 -14.12
C GLN A 132 -2.80 13.87 -14.65
N GLN A 133 -2.48 13.16 -15.74
CA GLN A 133 -3.33 12.10 -16.30
C GLN A 133 -3.56 10.98 -15.27
N SER A 134 -2.49 10.50 -14.63
CA SER A 134 -2.55 9.48 -13.58
C SER A 134 -3.36 9.92 -12.34
N LEU A 135 -3.35 11.22 -11.99
CA LEU A 135 -4.20 11.77 -10.92
C LEU A 135 -5.66 11.92 -11.34
N ALA A 136 -5.92 12.23 -12.61
CA ALA A 136 -7.27 12.38 -13.15
C ALA A 136 -8.04 11.07 -13.13
N VAL A 137 -7.43 9.97 -13.59
CA VAL A 137 -8.07 8.63 -13.58
C VAL A 137 -8.33 8.10 -12.17
N ARG A 138 -7.66 8.64 -11.15
CA ARG A 138 -7.84 8.28 -9.73
C ARG A 138 -8.76 9.22 -8.96
N GLY A 139 -9.36 10.21 -9.62
CA GLY A 139 -10.27 11.17 -9.01
C GLY A 139 -9.63 12.17 -8.05
N LYS A 140 -8.29 12.34 -8.08
CA LYS A 140 -7.56 13.19 -7.12
C LYS A 140 -7.27 14.61 -7.61
N SER A 141 -7.77 15.00 -8.78
CA SER A 141 -7.52 16.33 -9.37
C SER A 141 -8.22 17.49 -8.64
N LYS A 142 -9.22 17.23 -7.79
CA LYS A 142 -9.89 18.27 -6.97
C LYS A 142 -9.28 18.35 -5.58
N GLY A 143 -8.09 18.95 -5.46
CA GLY A 143 -7.44 19.07 -4.16
C GLY A 143 -6.11 19.82 -4.13
N ARG A 144 -5.89 20.83 -4.98
CA ARG A 144 -4.77 21.76 -4.82
C ARG A 144 -5.28 23.18 -5.06
N GLY A 145 -5.59 23.87 -3.96
CA GLY A 145 -6.20 25.19 -3.96
C GLY A 145 -5.29 26.24 -4.60
N GLN A 146 -5.75 26.82 -5.70
CA GLN A 146 -5.25 28.07 -6.22
C GLN A 146 -5.91 29.19 -5.41
N LYS A 147 -5.12 29.88 -4.58
CA LYS A 147 -5.52 31.15 -3.94
C LYS A 147 -5.63 32.21 -5.04
N GLY A 148 -6.82 32.80 -5.21
CA GLY A 148 -7.05 33.91 -6.12
C GLY A 148 -8.30 34.71 -5.76
N LYS A 149 -8.08 35.81 -5.03
CA LYS A 149 -8.84 37.08 -4.92
C LYS A 149 -10.38 37.07 -4.78
N ARG A 150 -10.83 37.62 -3.64
CA ARG A 150 -12.20 38.12 -3.39
C ARG A 150 -12.44 39.46 -4.10
N GLY A 151 -13.68 39.66 -4.54
CA GLY A 151 -14.33 40.94 -4.85
C GLY A 151 -15.85 40.73 -4.91
N PRO A 152 -16.70 41.71 -4.52
CA PRO A 152 -17.98 41.46 -3.84
C PRO A 152 -19.20 41.57 -4.76
N GLN A 153 -20.32 40.91 -4.40
CA GLN A 153 -21.64 41.56 -4.26
C GLN A 153 -22.78 40.63 -3.80
N ASP A 154 -23.51 41.18 -2.83
CA ASP A 154 -24.88 41.06 -2.32
C ASP A 154 -25.91 39.96 -2.68
N SER A 155 -26.44 39.44 -1.57
CA SER A 155 -27.84 39.08 -1.20
C SER A 155 -28.84 38.57 -2.26
N THR A 156 -29.42 37.38 -2.01
CA THR A 156 -30.74 37.21 -1.33
C THR A 156 -31.11 35.70 -1.24
N SER A 157 -31.70 35.32 -0.10
CA SER A 157 -32.28 34.01 0.31
C SER A 157 -33.48 33.55 -0.57
N PRO A 158 -34.10 32.33 -0.42
CA PRO A 158 -34.09 31.44 0.76
C PRO A 158 -34.07 29.91 0.55
N SER A 159 -33.57 29.24 1.60
CA SER A 159 -34.06 28.00 2.26
C SER A 159 -34.86 26.97 1.46
N SER A 160 -34.32 25.74 1.37
CA SER A 160 -35.12 24.50 1.38
C SER A 160 -34.32 23.33 1.94
N LYS A 161 -34.69 22.93 3.16
CA LYS A 161 -34.36 21.67 3.82
C LYS A 161 -34.84 20.49 2.96
N LYS A 162 -33.97 19.51 2.72
CA LYS A 162 -34.40 18.16 2.31
C LYS A 162 -33.74 17.12 3.20
N GLN A 163 -34.54 16.62 4.13
CA GLN A 163 -34.27 15.42 4.92
C GLN A 163 -34.25 14.19 3.99
N LYS A 164 -33.37 13.23 4.27
CA LYS A 164 -33.41 11.86 3.72
C LYS A 164 -33.18 10.88 4.88
N PRO A 165 -33.87 9.72 4.89
CA PRO A 165 -34.45 9.18 6.11
C PRO A 165 -33.56 8.19 6.86
N THR A 166 -33.93 8.01 8.12
CA THR A 166 -33.47 7.01 9.06
C THR A 166 -33.94 5.60 8.68
N THR A 167 -33.04 4.62 8.68
CA THR A 167 -33.38 3.21 8.92
C THR A 167 -32.40 2.62 9.93
N LYS A 168 -32.95 2.07 11.01
CA LYS A 168 -32.28 1.31 12.07
C LYS A 168 -32.30 -0.18 11.71
N SER A 169 -31.29 -0.90 12.21
CA SER A 169 -31.24 -2.35 12.47
C SER A 169 -31.18 -3.25 11.22
N ASN A 170 -30.54 -4.41 11.19
CA ASN A 170 -29.91 -5.25 12.20
C ASN A 170 -28.98 -6.25 11.46
N SER A 171 -28.30 -7.10 12.25
CA SER A 171 -27.73 -8.40 11.90
C SER A 171 -26.24 -8.48 11.57
N LYS A 172 -25.56 -8.87 12.63
CA LYS A 172 -24.22 -9.40 12.81
C LYS A 172 -24.16 -10.79 12.16
N ALA A 173 -23.41 -10.95 11.08
CA ALA A 173 -23.15 -12.26 10.48
C ALA A 173 -22.01 -12.92 11.25
N SER A 174 -22.34 -13.88 12.12
CA SER A 174 -21.39 -14.82 12.71
C SER A 174 -20.98 -15.85 11.67
N GLN A 175 -19.68 -16.09 11.56
CA GLN A 175 -19.07 -17.19 10.82
C GLN A 175 -19.50 -18.55 11.45
N PRO A 176 -19.70 -19.61 10.66
CA PRO A 176 -20.07 -20.93 11.18
C PRO A 176 -18.87 -21.64 11.81
N ASP A 177 -19.08 -22.15 13.03
CA ASP A 177 -18.08 -22.82 13.86
C ASP A 177 -17.97 -24.32 13.48
N ILE A 178 -16.82 -24.71 12.90
CA ILE A 178 -16.48 -26.06 12.41
C ILE A 178 -16.10 -26.99 13.60
N ARG A 179 -16.85 -26.95 14.71
CA ARG A 179 -16.58 -27.80 15.89
C ARG A 179 -17.77 -28.63 16.37
N SER A 180 -18.94 -28.49 15.74
CA SER A 180 -20.13 -29.27 16.08
C SER A 180 -20.15 -30.70 15.50
N ALA A 181 -19.10 -31.15 14.81
CA ALA A 181 -19.05 -32.46 14.15
C ALA A 181 -18.29 -33.56 14.92
N MET A 182 -17.67 -33.27 16.08
CA MET A 182 -16.78 -34.24 16.76
C MET A 182 -17.03 -34.47 18.26
N GLY A 183 -18.18 -34.05 18.83
CA GLY A 183 -18.68 -34.63 20.10
C GLY A 183 -17.70 -34.71 21.28
N LEU A 184 -16.82 -33.73 21.46
CA LEU A 184 -15.92 -33.64 22.61
C LEU A 184 -16.53 -32.69 23.67
N PRO A 185 -16.46 -33.02 24.98
CA PRO A 185 -17.08 -32.23 26.03
C PRO A 185 -16.47 -30.82 26.12
N SER A 186 -17.35 -29.81 26.25
CA SER A 186 -17.00 -28.41 26.49
C SER A 186 -16.11 -28.27 27.74
N PRO A 187 -14.96 -27.60 27.68
CA PRO A 187 -14.31 -27.13 28.89
C PRO A 187 -15.20 -26.07 29.55
N ALA A 188 -15.40 -26.20 30.86
CA ALA A 188 -16.15 -25.26 31.69
C ALA A 188 -15.65 -23.81 31.50
N PRO A 189 -16.53 -22.79 31.60
CA PRO A 189 -16.13 -21.39 31.47
C PRO A 189 -15.28 -20.98 32.67
N SER A 190 -13.95 -21.02 32.52
CA SER A 190 -13.02 -20.52 33.53
C SER A 190 -12.25 -19.29 33.03
N SER A 191 -12.36 -18.23 33.83
CA SER A 191 -11.65 -16.95 33.79
C SER A 191 -12.03 -15.95 32.70
N ALA A 192 -12.91 -15.02 33.05
CA ALA A 192 -12.83 -13.68 32.50
C ALA A 192 -11.41 -13.16 32.73
N SER A 193 -10.68 -12.91 31.66
CA SER A 193 -9.34 -12.32 31.73
C SER A 193 -9.39 -10.99 32.49
N PRO A 194 -8.37 -10.67 33.33
CA PRO A 194 -8.34 -9.42 34.06
C PRO A 194 -8.38 -8.23 33.08
N PRO A 195 -9.05 -7.11 33.46
CA PRO A 195 -9.12 -5.90 32.64
C PRO A 195 -7.71 -5.38 32.35
N PRO A 196 -7.51 -4.66 31.22
CA PRO A 196 -6.23 -4.06 30.91
C PRO A 196 -5.79 -3.14 32.06
N PRO A 197 -4.49 -3.07 32.38
CA PRO A 197 -4.01 -2.15 33.40
C PRO A 197 -4.37 -0.70 33.04
N PRO A 198 -4.56 0.16 34.04
CA PRO A 198 -4.85 1.57 33.81
C PRO A 198 -3.72 2.24 33.02
N PRO A 199 -4.01 3.35 32.31
CA PRO A 199 -3.01 4.17 31.67
C PRO A 199 -1.83 4.49 32.59
N ALA A 200 -0.64 4.55 32.02
CA ALA A 200 0.53 5.07 32.71
C ALA A 200 0.26 6.52 33.15
N LYS A 201 0.76 6.87 34.35
CA LYS A 201 0.77 8.26 34.80
C LYS A 201 1.69 9.05 33.87
N MET A 202 1.12 9.98 33.11
CA MET A 202 1.89 10.83 32.20
C MET A 202 2.85 11.72 32.99
N ASP A 203 4.13 11.70 32.60
CA ASP A 203 5.13 12.65 33.10
C ASP A 203 4.75 14.07 32.63
N LYS A 204 4.49 14.96 33.61
CA LYS A 204 4.12 16.35 33.37
C LYS A 204 5.20 17.11 32.58
N ALA A 205 6.48 16.80 32.80
CA ALA A 205 7.58 17.45 32.11
C ALA A 205 7.61 17.09 30.62
N ILE A 206 7.45 15.80 30.28
CA ILE A 206 7.35 15.33 28.89
C ILE A 206 6.11 15.86 28.20
N THR A 207 4.97 15.82 28.89
CA THR A 207 3.70 16.34 28.36
C THR A 207 3.83 17.81 27.97
N SER A 208 4.42 18.62 28.86
CA SER A 208 4.67 20.04 28.61
C SER A 208 5.62 20.25 27.42
N LYS A 209 6.71 19.46 27.32
CA LYS A 209 7.63 19.51 26.18
C LYS A 209 6.94 19.17 24.85
N ILE A 210 6.07 18.16 24.82
CA ILE A 210 5.30 17.81 23.62
C ILE A 210 4.38 18.97 23.22
N HIS A 211 3.67 19.57 24.16
CA HIS A 211 2.78 20.71 23.88
C HIS A 211 3.52 21.93 23.31
N LEU A 212 4.69 22.25 23.86
CA LEU A 212 5.52 23.40 23.44
C LEU A 212 6.31 23.16 22.14
N SER A 213 6.42 21.91 21.68
CA SER A 213 7.20 21.57 20.48
C SER A 213 6.58 22.12 19.17
N PRO A 214 7.39 22.31 18.11
CA PRO A 214 6.91 22.74 16.79
C PRO A 214 6.21 21.62 15.99
N LEU A 215 5.77 20.54 16.64
CA LEU A 215 5.11 19.40 16.00
C LEU A 215 3.67 19.74 15.57
N THR A 216 3.18 19.04 14.54
CA THR A 216 1.79 19.18 14.12
C THR A 216 0.82 18.72 15.22
N PRO A 217 -0.41 19.24 15.28
CA PRO A 217 -1.40 18.81 16.27
C PRO A 217 -1.63 17.30 16.27
N PHE A 218 -1.63 16.67 15.09
CA PHE A 218 -1.75 15.21 14.97
C PHE A 218 -0.57 14.47 15.61
N ARG A 219 0.68 14.89 15.34
CA ARG A 219 1.86 14.27 15.95
C ARG A 219 1.84 14.41 17.47
N LYS A 220 1.45 15.58 17.99
CA LYS A 220 1.30 15.78 19.44
C LYS A 220 0.30 14.80 20.05
N ARG A 221 -0.90 14.65 19.45
CA ARG A 221 -1.90 13.68 19.93
C ARG A 221 -1.38 12.24 19.93
N VAL A 222 -0.70 11.83 18.87
CA VAL A 222 -0.10 10.48 18.78
C VAL A 222 0.91 10.24 19.91
N LEU A 223 1.82 11.19 20.15
CA LEU A 223 2.85 11.07 21.20
C LEU A 223 2.25 11.05 22.60
N LEU A 224 1.22 11.87 22.86
CA LEU A 224 0.52 11.91 24.14
C LEU A 224 -0.25 10.60 24.41
N ALA A 225 -0.99 10.09 23.42
CA ALA A 225 -1.68 8.81 23.54
C ALA A 225 -0.70 7.65 23.77
N LEU A 226 0.47 7.68 23.13
CA LEU A 226 1.51 6.68 23.33
C LEU A 226 2.10 6.71 24.74
N CYS A 227 2.16 7.87 25.40
CA CYS A 227 2.60 7.96 26.80
C CYS A 227 1.66 7.25 27.78
N GLN A 228 0.44 6.91 27.37
CA GLN A 228 -0.52 6.18 28.20
C GLN A 228 -0.21 4.67 28.27
N VAL A 229 0.54 4.11 27.31
CA VAL A 229 0.84 2.67 27.29
C VAL A 229 1.77 2.35 28.46
N PRO A 230 1.39 1.47 29.41
CA PRO A 230 2.24 1.13 30.56
C PRO A 230 3.53 0.42 30.19
N THR A 231 4.53 0.51 31.07
CA THR A 231 5.75 -0.30 30.97
C THR A 231 5.40 -1.80 31.04
N GLY A 232 6.08 -2.61 30.23
CA GLY A 232 5.82 -4.05 30.11
C GLY A 232 4.57 -4.38 29.29
N HIS A 233 3.94 -3.37 28.68
CA HIS A 233 2.81 -3.53 27.79
C HIS A 233 3.14 -2.96 26.41
N PHE A 234 2.46 -3.48 25.40
CA PHE A 234 2.58 -3.00 24.02
C PHE A 234 1.19 -2.77 23.43
N THR A 235 1.11 -1.90 22.45
CA THR A 235 -0.10 -1.64 21.66
C THR A 235 0.21 -1.85 20.18
N THR A 236 -0.80 -1.84 19.31
CA THR A 236 -0.59 -1.95 17.86
C THR A 236 -0.80 -0.62 17.16
N TYR A 237 -0.20 -0.46 15.98
CA TYR A 237 -0.52 0.68 15.10
C TYR A 237 -2.02 0.78 14.82
N LEU A 238 -2.72 -0.36 14.74
CA LEU A 238 -4.16 -0.44 14.53
C LEU A 238 -4.93 0.10 15.73
N ALA A 239 -4.68 -0.43 16.93
CA ALA A 239 -5.34 -0.01 18.16
C ALA A 239 -5.15 1.49 18.43
N LEU A 240 -3.91 1.99 18.31
CA LEU A 240 -3.61 3.41 18.48
C LEU A 240 -4.28 4.28 17.42
N SER A 241 -4.35 3.81 16.16
CA SER A 241 -5.04 4.54 15.09
C SER A 241 -6.56 4.60 15.29
N ASN A 242 -7.17 3.52 15.81
CA ASN A 242 -8.59 3.46 16.12
C ASN A 242 -8.95 4.48 17.19
N HIS A 243 -8.18 4.52 18.29
CA HIS A 243 -8.37 5.50 19.35
C HIS A 243 -8.26 6.95 18.83
N LEU A 244 -7.32 7.22 17.92
CA LEU A 244 -7.08 8.56 17.39
C LEU A 244 -7.97 8.95 16.20
N SER A 245 -8.89 8.07 15.78
CA SER A 245 -9.71 8.20 14.56
C SER A 245 -8.84 8.52 13.33
N SER A 246 -7.80 7.70 13.10
CA SER A 246 -6.80 7.88 12.06
C SER A 246 -6.47 6.54 11.36
N SER A 247 -5.38 6.48 10.60
CA SER A 247 -4.90 5.25 9.97
C SER A 247 -3.58 4.76 10.58
N PRO A 248 -3.31 3.44 10.58
CA PRO A 248 -2.05 2.88 11.05
C PRO A 248 -0.82 3.50 10.38
N ARG A 249 -0.93 3.81 9.07
CA ARG A 249 0.13 4.45 8.29
C ARG A 249 0.40 5.88 8.74
N ALA A 250 -0.64 6.66 9.05
CA ALA A 250 -0.47 8.01 9.58
C ALA A 250 0.20 8.00 10.96
N VAL A 251 -0.18 7.06 11.83
CA VAL A 251 0.46 6.84 13.14
C VAL A 251 1.93 6.46 12.97
N GLY A 252 2.24 5.50 12.10
CA GLY A 252 3.62 5.12 11.78
C GLY A 252 4.47 6.30 11.30
N ASN A 253 3.93 7.13 10.41
CA ASN A 253 4.59 8.35 9.95
C ASN A 253 4.82 9.36 11.08
N ALA A 254 3.88 9.49 12.02
CA ALA A 254 4.04 10.39 13.17
C ALA A 254 5.13 9.93 14.15
N LEU A 255 5.28 8.61 14.31
CA LEU A 255 6.25 7.98 15.22
C LEU A 255 7.65 7.79 14.61
N ARG A 256 7.79 7.83 13.28
CA ARG A 256 9.04 7.56 12.54
C ARG A 256 10.26 8.31 13.12
N ASN A 257 10.10 9.60 13.35
CA ASN A 257 11.13 10.50 13.88
C ASN A 257 10.61 11.12 15.19
N ASN A 258 10.41 10.30 16.21
CA ASN A 258 10.01 10.74 17.54
C ASN A 258 11.17 11.51 18.22
N PRO A 259 11.07 12.85 18.40
CA PRO A 259 12.15 13.64 18.97
C PRO A 259 12.28 13.48 20.50
N PHE A 260 11.33 12.81 21.13
CA PHE A 260 11.29 12.56 22.57
C PHE A 260 11.57 11.10 22.92
N ALA A 261 12.17 10.34 22.00
CA ALA A 261 12.67 9.01 22.32
C ALA A 261 13.89 9.12 23.25
N PRO A 262 14.04 8.24 24.26
CA PRO A 262 13.18 7.10 24.61
C PRO A 262 12.04 7.43 25.59
N GLN A 263 11.92 8.68 26.07
CA GLN A 263 10.92 9.03 27.09
C GLN A 263 9.47 8.86 26.61
N VAL A 264 9.21 9.13 25.33
CA VAL A 264 7.98 8.72 24.65
C VAL A 264 8.20 7.34 24.02
N PRO A 265 7.51 6.28 24.49
CA PRO A 265 7.93 4.90 24.28
C PRO A 265 7.46 4.34 22.92
N CYS A 266 8.04 4.84 21.82
CA CYS A 266 7.65 4.40 20.47
C CYS A 266 7.98 2.94 20.17
N HIS A 267 8.86 2.30 20.95
CA HIS A 267 9.14 0.87 20.87
C HIS A 267 7.96 -0.01 21.32
N ARG A 268 7.00 0.53 22.10
CA ARG A 268 5.79 -0.19 22.56
C ARG A 268 4.72 -0.35 21.48
N VAL A 269 4.90 0.19 20.26
CA VAL A 269 3.92 0.07 19.17
C VAL A 269 4.37 -0.98 18.17
N VAL A 270 3.58 -2.03 17.98
CA VAL A 270 3.90 -3.17 17.09
C VAL A 270 2.89 -3.29 15.94
N ALA A 271 3.13 -4.20 15.00
CA ALA A 271 2.21 -4.46 13.90
C ALA A 271 0.94 -5.17 14.38
N ALA A 272 -0.13 -5.13 13.57
CA ALA A 272 -1.42 -5.71 13.93
C ALA A 272 -1.39 -7.25 14.01
N ASP A 273 -0.44 -7.88 13.31
CA ASP A 273 -0.17 -9.33 13.34
C ASP A 273 0.74 -9.73 14.51
N LEU A 274 1.02 -8.81 15.45
CA LEU A 274 1.94 -8.99 16.58
C LEU A 274 3.42 -9.13 16.20
N SER A 275 3.79 -8.99 14.92
CA SER A 275 5.19 -8.82 14.57
C SER A 275 5.74 -7.50 15.13
N ILE A 276 7.03 -7.47 15.45
CA ILE A 276 7.71 -6.26 15.99
C ILE A 276 7.44 -5.03 15.12
N GLY A 277 7.27 -5.20 13.80
CA GLY A 277 6.96 -4.13 12.86
C GLY A 277 8.08 -3.10 12.75
N GLY A 278 7.74 -1.88 12.35
CA GLY A 278 8.71 -0.81 12.10
C GLY A 278 9.22 -0.09 13.37
N PHE A 279 10.45 0.42 13.29
CA PHE A 279 11.08 1.26 14.31
C PHE A 279 12.05 2.26 13.68
N CYS A 280 12.05 3.51 14.17
CA CYS A 280 12.91 4.59 13.67
C CYS A 280 12.93 4.75 12.13
N GLY A 281 11.84 4.39 11.46
CA GLY A 281 11.70 4.53 10.02
C GLY A 281 12.22 3.40 9.15
N GLU A 282 12.56 2.27 9.76
CA GLU A 282 12.88 1.01 9.11
C GLU A 282 11.85 -0.05 9.48
N TRP A 283 11.75 -1.11 8.66
CA TRP A 283 10.73 -2.15 8.80
C TRP A 283 11.33 -3.56 8.76
N GLY A 284 10.77 -4.46 9.58
CA GLY A 284 11.05 -5.89 9.55
C GLY A 284 12.30 -6.31 10.32
N VAL A 285 12.51 -7.63 10.38
CA VAL A 285 13.59 -8.29 11.15
C VAL A 285 15.00 -7.86 10.71
N LYS A 286 15.14 -7.44 9.44
CA LYS A 286 16.41 -6.96 8.87
C LYS A 286 16.64 -5.46 9.05
N GLY A 287 15.72 -4.73 9.70
CA GLY A 287 15.94 -3.32 10.01
C GLY A 287 17.12 -3.14 10.96
N LYS A 288 17.97 -2.14 10.73
CA LYS A 288 19.09 -1.75 11.61
C LYS A 288 18.61 -1.52 13.05
N HIS A 289 17.40 -0.99 13.21
CA HIS A 289 16.82 -0.70 14.51
C HIS A 289 15.95 -1.82 15.10
N TYR A 290 15.82 -2.96 14.43
CA TYR A 290 15.02 -4.09 14.90
C TYR A 290 15.54 -4.63 16.24
N GLY A 291 16.84 -4.93 16.33
CA GLY A 291 17.46 -5.47 17.54
C GLY A 291 17.31 -4.54 18.74
N GLU A 292 17.40 -3.23 18.52
CA GLU A 292 17.21 -2.22 19.56
C GLU A 292 15.76 -2.22 20.09
N LYS A 293 14.76 -2.29 19.21
CA LYS A 293 13.35 -2.38 19.62
C LYS A 293 13.08 -3.64 20.43
N VAL A 294 13.61 -4.78 20.00
CA VAL A 294 13.48 -6.06 20.73
C VAL A 294 14.13 -5.95 22.10
N ARG A 295 15.33 -5.36 22.19
CA ARG A 295 16.04 -5.14 23.45
C ARG A 295 15.24 -4.27 24.43
N LEU A 296 14.63 -3.18 23.95
CA LEU A 296 13.79 -2.30 24.75
C LEU A 296 12.52 -3.02 25.25
N LEU A 297 11.82 -3.75 24.39
CA LEU A 297 10.63 -4.53 24.76
C LEU A 297 10.98 -5.62 25.80
N LYS A 298 12.00 -6.43 25.54
CA LYS A 298 12.47 -7.45 26.49
C LYS A 298 12.92 -6.84 27.82
N GLY A 299 13.61 -5.69 27.77
CA GLY A 299 14.03 -4.95 28.96
C GLY A 299 12.88 -4.44 29.83
N GLU A 300 11.68 -4.28 29.25
CA GLU A 300 10.45 -3.96 29.98
C GLU A 300 9.65 -5.19 30.43
N GLY A 301 10.14 -6.41 30.13
CA GLY A 301 9.45 -7.67 30.47
C GLY A 301 8.44 -8.15 29.43
N VAL A 302 8.46 -7.59 28.21
CA VAL A 302 7.62 -8.08 27.12
C VAL A 302 8.28 -9.29 26.45
N GLU A 303 7.54 -10.40 26.35
CA GLU A 303 8.01 -11.61 25.70
C GLU A 303 8.10 -11.40 24.18
N VAL A 304 9.26 -11.73 23.59
CA VAL A 304 9.48 -11.68 22.14
C VAL A 304 10.03 -13.02 21.68
N MET A 305 9.28 -13.69 20.81
CA MET A 305 9.64 -15.00 20.25
C MET A 305 10.74 -14.82 19.21
N GLU A 306 11.91 -15.41 19.45
CA GLU A 306 13.13 -15.16 18.68
C GLU A 306 13.07 -15.69 17.24
N ASN A 307 12.34 -16.79 17.02
CA ASN A 307 12.28 -17.46 15.72
C ASN A 307 11.35 -16.77 14.70
N GLU A 308 10.44 -15.90 15.15
CA GLU A 308 9.42 -15.29 14.29
C GLU A 308 9.35 -13.75 14.41
N GLY A 309 10.05 -13.17 15.38
CA GLY A 309 10.01 -11.72 15.61
C GLY A 309 8.62 -11.23 16.00
N MET A 310 7.90 -12.06 16.74
CA MET A 310 6.54 -11.82 17.22
C MET A 310 6.56 -11.54 18.72
N VAL A 311 5.64 -10.67 19.13
CA VAL A 311 5.47 -10.28 20.53
C VAL A 311 4.41 -11.18 21.17
N GLY A 312 4.78 -11.81 22.29
CA GLY A 312 3.87 -12.58 23.13
C GLY A 312 3.07 -11.66 24.06
N GLY A 313 1.80 -12.01 24.29
CA GLY A 313 0.92 -11.31 25.22
C GLY A 313 -0.29 -10.64 24.55
N ARG A 314 -0.97 -9.78 25.31
CA ARG A 314 -2.18 -9.07 24.85
C ARG A 314 -1.87 -7.62 24.48
N VAL A 315 -2.48 -7.18 23.38
CA VAL A 315 -2.49 -5.78 22.96
C VAL A 315 -3.16 -4.93 24.04
N TRP A 316 -2.48 -3.87 24.46
CA TRP A 316 -3.04 -2.87 25.37
C TRP A 316 -3.85 -1.83 24.58
N GLU A 317 -5.12 -1.68 24.96
CA GLU A 317 -6.10 -0.78 24.31
C GLU A 317 -6.77 0.19 25.30
N GLY A 318 -6.25 0.29 26.53
CA GLY A 318 -6.84 1.06 27.63
C GLY A 318 -6.69 2.58 27.54
N PHE A 319 -6.69 3.15 26.33
CA PHE A 319 -6.54 4.58 26.09
C PHE A 319 -7.72 5.39 26.66
N VAL A 320 -7.45 6.63 27.11
CA VAL A 320 -8.41 7.58 27.68
C VAL A 320 -8.29 8.93 26.99
#